data_AF-A0A3C2E921-F1
#
_entry.id   AF-A0A3C2E921-F1
#
_cell.length_a   1.000
_cell.length_b   1.000
_cell.length_c   1.000
_cell.angle_alpha   90.00
_cell.angle_beta   90.00
_cell.angle_gamma   90.00
#
_symmetry.space_group_name_H-M   'P 1'
#
loop_
_entity.id
_entity.type
_entity.pdbx_description
1 polymer ?
#
loop_
_entity_poly.entity_id
_entity_poly.type
_entity_poly.pdbx_seq_one_letter_code
_entity_poly.pdbx_strand_id
1 'polypeptide(L)'
;MMTALLRWTIRIHKWVALLVGIQIVLWVTGGVVMSVIPIETVRGEHNIAAPSPMPIDAATIIPVGQAAEAAFPGQTIRGATLQIWQ
;
A
#
# COMPACT_ATOMS: atom_id res chain seq x y z
N MET A 1 -5.56 -53.44 9.66
CA MET A 1 -5.15 -52.07 10.07
C MET A 1 -4.54 -51.25 8.92
N MET A 2 -3.56 -51.77 8.16
CA MET A 2 -2.84 -50.99 7.11
C MET A 2 -3.73 -50.42 5.98
N THR A 3 -4.79 -51.14 5.58
CA THR A 3 -5.69 -50.69 4.50
C THR A 3 -6.62 -49.55 4.91
N ALA A 4 -6.94 -49.42 6.20
CA ALA A 4 -7.77 -48.33 6.71
C ALA A 4 -7.04 -46.98 6.63
N LEU A 5 -5.76 -46.95 7.01
CA LEU A 5 -4.89 -45.78 6.89
C LEU A 5 -4.81 -45.29 5.43
N LEU A 6 -4.58 -46.21 4.49
CA LEU A 6 -4.47 -45.86 3.07
C LEU A 6 -5.76 -45.21 2.52
N ARG A 7 -6.93 -45.73 2.93
CA ARG A 7 -8.23 -45.17 2.55
C ARG A 7 -8.45 -43.78 3.12
N TRP A 8 -8.02 -43.54 4.36
CA TRP A 8 -8.10 -42.22 4.99
C TRP A 8 -7.16 -41.21 4.33
N THR A 9 -5.92 -41.61 4.05
CA THR A 9 -4.94 -40.77 3.35
C THR A 9 -5.46 -40.32 1.98
N ILE A 10 -5.99 -41.23 1.16
CA ILE A 10 -6.54 -40.90 -0.17
C ILE A 10 -7.73 -39.94 -0.03
N ARG A 11 -8.61 -40.19 0.94
CA ARG A 11 -9.80 -39.36 1.14
C ARG A 11 -9.41 -37.95 1.57
N ILE A 12 -8.53 -37.81 2.55
CA ILE A 12 -8.03 -36.50 3.02
C ILE A 12 -7.25 -35.80 1.91
N HIS A 13 -6.35 -36.49 1.21
CA HIS A 13 -5.56 -35.92 0.13
C HIS A 13 -6.44 -35.31 -0.96
N LYS A 14 -7.52 -35.99 -1.36
CA LYS A 14 -8.48 -35.46 -2.35
C LYS A 14 -9.14 -34.16 -1.88
N TRP A 15 -9.60 -34.11 -0.63
CA TRP A 15 -10.28 -32.92 -0.10
C TRP A 15 -9.30 -31.76 0.14
N VAL A 16 -8.10 -32.05 0.63
CA VAL A 16 -7.03 -31.04 0.79
C VAL A 16 -6.60 -30.51 -0.58
N ALA A 17 -6.37 -31.38 -1.56
CA ALA A 17 -6.01 -30.97 -2.91
C ALA A 17 -7.11 -30.09 -3.55
N LEU A 18 -8.39 -30.41 -3.32
CA LEU A 18 -9.51 -29.59 -3.79
C LEU A 18 -9.49 -28.20 -3.14
N LEU A 19 -9.36 -28.12 -1.81
CA LEU A 19 -9.32 -26.85 -1.10
C LEU A 19 -8.13 -25.99 -1.53
N VAL A 20 -6.94 -26.59 -1.61
CA VAL A 20 -5.71 -25.91 -2.04
C VAL A 20 -5.80 -25.49 -3.51
N GLY A 21 -6.37 -26.33 -4.37
CA GLY A 21 -6.60 -25.99 -5.78
C GLY A 21 -7.49 -24.77 -5.94
N ILE A 22 -8.61 -24.72 -5.20
CA ILE A 22 -9.49 -23.54 -5.17
C ILE A 22 -8.73 -22.32 -4.65
N GLN A 23 -7.96 -22.46 -3.57
CA GLN A 23 -7.15 -21.38 -3.01
C GLN A 23 -6.14 -20.83 -4.03
N ILE A 24 -5.46 -21.69 -4.79
CA ILE A 24 -4.52 -21.29 -5.83
C ILE A 24 -5.23 -20.55 -6.94
N VAL A 25 -6.40 -21.03 -7.39
CA VAL A 25 -7.20 -20.34 -8.42
C VAL A 25 -7.60 -18.94 -7.94
N LEU A 26 -8.10 -18.81 -6.71
CA LEU A 26 -8.45 -17.51 -6.13
C LEU A 26 -7.23 -16.60 -6.01
N TRP A 27 -6.07 -17.14 -5.60
CA TRP A 27 -4.83 -16.39 -5.46
C TRP A 27 -4.31 -15.87 -6.81
N VAL A 28 -4.23 -16.73 -7.82
CA VAL A 28 -3.80 -16.35 -9.17
C VAL A 28 -4.78 -15.34 -9.77
N THR A 29 -6.09 -15.59 -9.63
CA THR A 29 -7.11 -14.64 -10.12
C THR A 29 -6.95 -13.28 -9.45
N GLY A 30 -6.74 -13.24 -8.13
CA GLY A 30 -6.46 -11.99 -7.41
C GLY A 30 -5.21 -11.26 -7.92
N GLY A 31 -4.12 -12.00 -8.15
CA GLY A 31 -2.90 -11.44 -8.74
C GLY A 31 -3.11 -10.91 -10.16
N VAL A 32 -3.84 -11.63 -11.00
CA VAL A 32 -4.20 -11.20 -12.36
C VAL A 32 -5.04 -9.93 -12.31
N VAL A 33 -6.08 -9.90 -11.48
CA VAL A 33 -6.94 -8.72 -11.29
C VAL A 33 -6.10 -7.49 -10.92
N MET A 34 -5.18 -7.60 -9.98
CA MET A 34 -4.29 -6.50 -9.59
C MET A 34 -3.27 -6.11 -10.68
N SER A 35 -2.93 -7.03 -11.59
CA SER A 35 -1.97 -6.78 -12.66
C SER A 35 -2.60 -6.13 -13.90
N VAL A 36 -3.87 -6.45 -14.19
CA VAL A 36 -4.57 -5.94 -15.39
C VAL A 36 -5.41 -4.70 -15.10
N ILE A 37 -5.85 -4.50 -13.86
CA ILE A 37 -6.61 -3.32 -13.46
C ILE A 37 -5.63 -2.20 -13.06
N PRO A 38 -5.83 -0.96 -13.53
CA PRO A 38 -5.01 0.19 -13.12
C PRO A 38 -4.93 0.33 -11.60
N ILE A 39 -3.74 0.65 -11.08
CA ILE A 39 -3.46 0.71 -9.64
C ILE A 39 -4.36 1.75 -8.94
N GLU A 40 -4.75 2.80 -9.65
CA GLU A 40 -5.61 3.90 -9.19
C GLU A 40 -7.08 3.46 -9.01
N THR A 41 -7.46 2.36 -9.65
CA THR A 41 -8.79 1.77 -9.50
C THR A 41 -8.80 0.76 -8.34
N VAL A 42 -7.76 -0.06 -8.20
CA VAL A 42 -7.70 -1.05 -7.10
C VAL A 42 -7.47 -0.42 -5.72
N ARG A 43 -6.73 0.69 -5.62
CA ARG A 43 -6.58 1.42 -4.34
C ARG A 43 -7.75 2.39 -4.08
N GLY A 44 -8.64 2.56 -5.07
CA GLY A 44 -9.86 3.34 -4.89
C GLY A 44 -9.60 4.83 -4.79
N GLU A 45 -8.57 5.33 -5.47
CA GLU A 45 -8.23 6.75 -5.55
C GLU A 45 -9.41 7.60 -6.04
N HIS A 46 -10.29 6.98 -6.83
CA HIS A 46 -11.55 7.56 -7.30
C HIS A 46 -12.57 7.85 -6.18
N ASN A 47 -12.40 7.25 -4.99
CA ASN A 47 -13.22 7.51 -3.80
C ASN A 47 -12.55 8.48 -2.82
N ILE A 48 -11.34 8.96 -3.13
CA ILE A 48 -10.66 9.93 -2.28
C ILE A 48 -11.35 11.28 -2.49
N ALA A 49 -11.92 11.82 -1.40
CA ALA A 49 -12.45 13.17 -1.40
C ALA A 49 -11.32 14.15 -1.76
N ALA A 50 -11.62 15.11 -2.65
CA ALA A 50 -10.67 16.16 -2.98
C ALA A 50 -10.16 16.82 -1.68
N PRO A 51 -8.83 16.98 -1.50
CA PRO A 51 -8.30 17.63 -0.32
C PRO A 51 -8.99 18.98 -0.13
N SER A 52 -9.59 19.20 1.03
CA SER A 52 -10.12 20.52 1.36
C SER A 52 -8.94 21.49 1.38
N PRO A 53 -9.01 22.63 0.67
CA PRO A 53 -7.92 23.61 0.71
C PRO A 53 -7.72 24.05 2.16
N MET A 54 -6.60 23.63 2.75
CA MET A 54 -6.23 24.06 4.09
C MET A 54 -5.76 25.52 3.98
N PRO A 55 -6.46 26.48 4.62
CA PRO A 55 -6.05 27.87 4.55
C PRO A 55 -4.67 28.02 5.20
N ILE A 56 -3.73 28.63 4.49
CA ILE A 56 -2.46 29.04 5.09
C ILE A 56 -2.76 30.28 5.92
N ASP A 57 -2.54 30.19 7.24
CA ASP A 57 -2.60 31.35 8.10
C ASP A 57 -1.41 32.26 7.83
N ALA A 58 -1.67 33.42 7.22
CA ALA A 58 -0.65 34.41 6.91
C ALA A 58 0.12 34.88 8.14
N ALA A 59 -0.48 34.82 9.34
CA ALA A 59 0.18 35.19 10.59
C ALA A 59 1.26 34.19 11.03
N THR A 60 1.25 32.97 10.49
CA THR A 60 2.24 31.93 10.79
C THR A 60 3.35 31.80 9.74
N ILE A 61 3.32 32.63 8.70
CA ILE A 61 4.35 32.65 7.67
C ILE A 61 5.61 33.30 8.24
N ILE A 62 6.68 32.52 8.31
CA ILE A 62 8.00 32.99 8.72
C ILE A 62 8.94 33.13 7.50
N PRO A 63 9.93 34.04 7.55
CA PRO A 63 10.98 34.11 6.54
C PRO A 63 11.76 32.80 6.42
N VAL A 64 12.14 32.43 5.19
CA VAL A 64 12.88 31.19 4.91
C VAL A 64 14.17 31.04 5.73
N GLY A 65 14.85 32.16 6.04
CA GLY A 65 16.05 32.15 6.88
C GLY A 65 15.76 31.72 8.33
N GLN A 66 14.64 32.17 8.90
CA GLN A 66 14.23 31.77 10.26
C GLN A 66 13.77 30.30 10.29
N ALA A 67 13.06 29.85 9.25
CA ALA A 67 12.70 28.45 9.10
C ALA A 67 13.94 27.54 8.98
N ALA A 68 14.93 27.98 8.20
CA ALA A 68 16.20 27.29 8.02
C ALA A 68 16.99 27.16 9.34
N GLU A 69 17.09 28.24 10.11
CA GLU A 69 17.79 28.24 11.39
C GLU A 69 17.08 27.34 12.43
N ALA A 70 15.74 27.37 12.47
CA ALA A 70 14.96 26.51 13.35
C ALA A 70 15.08 25.01 13.00
N ALA A 71 15.11 24.68 11.70
CA ALA A 71 15.23 23.28 11.25
C ALA A 71 16.67 22.75 11.30
N PHE A 72 17.67 23.61 11.10
CA PHE A 72 19.09 23.24 11.04
C PHE A 72 19.95 24.19 11.90
N PRO A 73 19.86 24.12 13.24
CA PRO A 73 20.54 25.05 14.13
C PRO A 73 22.05 25.02 13.95
N GLY A 74 22.67 26.19 13.81
CA GLY A 74 24.13 26.34 13.70
C GLY A 74 24.75 25.86 12.38
N GLN A 75 23.94 25.48 11.38
CA GLN A 75 24.43 25.10 10.05
C GLN A 75 24.30 26.24 9.04
N THR A 76 25.32 26.42 8.19
CA THR A 76 25.25 27.39 7.09
C THR A 76 24.51 26.79 5.90
N ILE A 77 23.26 27.20 5.69
CA ILE A 77 22.48 26.81 4.51
C ILE A 77 22.84 27.69 3.32
N ARG A 78 23.29 27.08 2.21
CA ARG A 78 23.69 27.79 0.98
C ARG A 78 22.55 27.98 -0.03
N GLY A 79 21.46 27.22 0.13
CA GLY A 79 20.30 27.30 -0.74
C GLY A 79 19.19 26.38 -0.24
N ALA A 80 17.96 26.69 -0.64
CA ALA A 80 16.79 25.87 -0.41
C ALA A 80 16.01 25.76 -1.72
N THR A 81 15.41 24.60 -1.96
CA THR A 81 14.55 24.37 -3.13
C THR A 81 13.16 24.03 -2.63
N LEU A 82 12.16 24.74 -3.12
CA LEU A 82 10.77 24.37 -2.89
C LEU A 82 10.44 23.18 -3.79
N GLN A 83 10.00 22.08 -3.18
CA GLN A 83 9.50 20.92 -3.91
C GLN A 83 8.04 20.69 -3.53
N ILE A 84 7.24 20.35 -4.54
CA ILE A 84 5.90 19.85 -4.31
C ILE A 84 6.04 18.43 -3.77
N TRP A 85 5.34 18.11 -2.68
CA TRP A 85 5.31 16.75 -2.17
C TRP A 85 4.74 15.83 -3.25
N GLN A 86 5.54 14.88 -3.72
CA GLN A 86 5.09 13.84 -4.67
C GLN A 86 4.55 12.63 -3.91
#